data_AF-A0A245ZDT8-F1
#
_entry.id   AF-A0A245ZDT8-F1
#
_cell.length_a   1.000
_cell.length_b   1.000
_cell.length_c   1.000
_cell.angle_alpha   90.00
_cell.angle_beta   90.00
_cell.angle_gamma   90.00
#
_symmetry.space_group_name_H-M   'P 1'
#
loop_
_entity.id
_entity.type
_entity.pdbx_description
1 polymer ?
#
loop_
_entity_poly.entity_id
_entity_poly.type
_entity_poly.pdbx_seq_one_letter_code
_entity_poly.pdbx_strand_id
1 'polypeptide(L)'
;MSERPPVGKALAMTITLLACVFAGLGVLFVLAPVPAASFYGIDPESSSGLFYVRAVGFRDLGLASYLFGLTLAQQFRALSIVMLSTLIIPAGDILLLAASDGAQPIHYLLHAASFLCFAGSGLWARRSASAR
;
A
#
# COMPACT_ATOMS: atom_id res chain seq x y z
N MET A 1 14.99 11.08 -29.82
CA MET A 1 15.58 10.51 -28.60
C MET A 1 14.66 10.90 -27.44
N SER A 2 13.96 9.95 -26.83
CA SER A 2 13.07 10.21 -25.69
C SER A 2 13.93 10.41 -24.45
N GLU A 3 14.01 11.63 -23.93
CA GLU A 3 14.72 11.91 -22.68
C GLU A 3 14.03 11.16 -21.55
N ARG A 4 14.71 10.15 -21.00
CA ARG A 4 14.24 9.51 -19.77
C ARG A 4 14.17 10.59 -18.69
N PRO A 5 13.03 10.73 -18.00
CA PRO A 5 12.93 11.72 -16.93
C PRO A 5 14.04 11.47 -15.90
N PRO A 6 14.63 12.52 -15.32
CA PRO A 6 15.63 12.35 -14.26
C PRO A 6 15.04 11.46 -13.17
N VAL A 7 15.83 10.49 -12.70
CA VAL A 7 15.40 9.37 -11.84
C VAL A 7 14.53 9.82 -10.66
N GLY A 8 14.77 11.02 -10.11
CA GLY A 8 13.95 11.61 -9.05
C GLY A 8 12.50 11.95 -9.46
N LYS A 9 12.26 12.42 -10.69
CA LYS A 9 10.89 12.69 -11.20
C LYS A 9 10.13 11.40 -11.41
N ALA A 10 10.77 10.37 -11.97
CA ALA A 10 10.15 9.07 -12.17
C ALA A 10 9.75 8.43 -10.83
N LEU A 11 10.65 8.44 -9.85
CA LEU A 11 10.37 7.94 -8.50
C LEU A 11 9.19 8.67 -7.85
N ALA A 12 9.21 10.00 -7.87
CA ALA A 12 8.15 10.81 -7.29
C ALA A 12 6.79 10.52 -7.96
N MET A 13 6.75 10.37 -9.28
CA MET A 13 5.54 10.03 -10.01
C MET A 13 5.02 8.63 -9.65
N THR A 14 5.91 7.63 -9.57
CA THR A 14 5.55 6.28 -9.15
C THR A 14 4.96 6.26 -7.75
N ILE A 15 5.59 6.94 -6.79
CA ILE A 15 5.10 6.97 -5.41
C ILE A 15 3.81 7.77 -5.30
N THR A 16 3.66 8.85 -6.07
CA THR A 16 2.42 9.61 -6.15
C THR A 16 1.28 8.75 -6.69
N LEU A 17 1.52 7.97 -7.75
CA LEU A 17 0.53 7.04 -8.29
C LEU A 17 0.14 5.98 -7.25
N LEU A 18 1.13 5.43 -6.54
CA LEU A 18 0.88 4.47 -5.46
C LEU A 18 0.03 5.10 -4.34
N ALA A 19 0.33 6.34 -3.95
CA ALA A 19 -0.44 7.08 -2.97
C ALA A 19 -1.89 7.33 -3.43
N CYS A 20 -2.11 7.66 -4.71
CA CYS A 20 -3.45 7.76 -5.29
C CYS A 20 -4.22 6.43 -5.20
N VAL A 21 -3.56 5.30 -5.50
CA VAL A 21 -4.19 3.98 -5.41
C VAL A 21 -4.63 3.68 -3.98
N PHE A 22 -3.75 3.87 -2.99
CA PHE A 22 -4.11 3.66 -1.58
C PHE A 22 -5.16 4.65 -1.06
N ALA A 23 -5.13 5.90 -1.53
CA ALA A 23 -6.18 6.86 -1.21
C ALA A 23 -7.53 6.41 -1.76
N GLY A 24 -7.57 5.97 -3.03
CA GLY A 24 -8.79 5.48 -3.67
C GLY A 24 -9.35 4.21 -3.00
N LEU A 25 -8.48 3.25 -2.69
CA LEU A 25 -8.87 2.05 -1.93
C LEU A 25 -9.36 2.43 -0.52
N GLY A 26 -8.66 3.33 0.17
CA GLY A 26 -9.05 3.81 1.48
C GLY A 26 -10.43 4.44 1.50
N VAL A 27 -10.72 5.34 0.56
CA VAL A 27 -12.05 5.93 0.37
C VAL A 27 -13.09 4.84 0.09
N LEU A 28 -12.79 3.92 -0.84
CA LEU A 28 -13.69 2.84 -1.19
C LEU A 28 -14.03 1.95 0.01
N PHE A 29 -13.04 1.58 0.82
CA PHE A 29 -13.23 0.69 1.99
C PHE A 29 -13.98 1.37 3.12
N VAL A 30 -13.79 2.68 3.30
CA VAL A 30 -14.54 3.46 4.30
C VAL A 30 -16.00 3.62 3.89
N LEU A 31 -16.27 3.98 2.63
CA LEU A 31 -17.60 4.33 2.14
C LEU A 31 -18.41 3.11 1.65
N ALA A 32 -17.75 2.09 1.12
CA ALA A 32 -18.35 0.88 0.56
C ALA A 32 -17.62 -0.39 1.06
N PRO A 33 -17.72 -0.71 2.36
CA PRO A 33 -16.99 -1.83 2.97
C PRO A 33 -17.51 -3.20 2.56
N VAL A 34 -18.77 -3.33 2.10
CA VAL A 34 -19.37 -4.61 1.71
C VAL A 34 -18.66 -5.23 0.50
N PRO A 35 -18.50 -4.53 -0.64
CA PRO A 35 -17.68 -5.03 -1.74
C PRO A 35 -16.25 -5.37 -1.33
N ALA A 36 -15.65 -4.54 -0.46
CA ALA A 36 -14.29 -4.73 -0.01
C ALA A 36 -14.11 -5.95 0.90
N ALA A 37 -15.08 -6.24 1.79
CA ALA A 37 -15.09 -7.44 2.61
C ALA A 37 -15.01 -8.71 1.74
N SER A 38 -15.82 -8.77 0.67
CA SER A 38 -15.78 -9.88 -0.28
C SER A 38 -14.41 -10.05 -0.95
N PHE A 39 -13.70 -8.97 -1.28
CA PHE A 39 -12.34 -9.02 -1.83
C PHE A 39 -11.30 -9.55 -0.85
N TYR A 40 -11.50 -9.34 0.46
CA TYR A 40 -10.63 -9.83 1.52
C TYR A 40 -11.00 -11.24 2.03
N GLY A 41 -12.02 -11.89 1.44
CA GLY A 41 -12.54 -13.15 1.93
C GLY A 41 -13.24 -13.04 3.29
N ILE A 42 -13.68 -11.83 3.65
CA ILE A 42 -14.44 -11.53 4.86
C ILE A 42 -15.93 -11.65 4.53
N ASP A 43 -16.69 -12.27 5.43
CA ASP A 43 -18.15 -12.34 5.32
C ASP A 43 -18.75 -10.91 5.24
N PRO A 44 -19.41 -10.54 4.13
CA PRO A 44 -19.97 -9.20 3.94
C PRO A 44 -21.13 -8.87 4.90
N GLU A 45 -21.73 -9.89 5.54
CA GLU A 45 -22.79 -9.69 6.53
C GLU A 45 -22.22 -9.54 7.97
N SER A 46 -20.92 -9.78 8.14
CA SER A 46 -20.25 -9.65 9.44
C SER A 46 -20.07 -8.20 9.85
N SER A 47 -20.79 -7.76 10.88
CA SER A 47 -20.64 -6.40 11.42
C SER A 47 -19.21 -6.07 11.86
N SER A 48 -18.51 -7.03 12.49
CA SER A 48 -17.11 -6.88 12.88
C SER A 48 -16.18 -6.89 11.67
N GLY A 49 -16.46 -7.71 10.66
CA GLY A 49 -15.75 -7.73 9.39
C GLY A 49 -15.84 -6.39 8.65
N LEU A 50 -17.04 -5.82 8.56
CA LEU A 50 -17.26 -4.51 7.95
C LEU A 50 -16.59 -3.37 8.73
N PHE A 51 -16.55 -3.44 10.06
CA PHE A 51 -15.82 -2.47 10.87
C PHE A 51 -14.30 -2.58 10.65
N TYR A 52 -13.78 -3.81 10.59
CA TYR A 52 -12.38 -4.06 10.27
C TYR A 52 -11.98 -3.51 8.89
N VAL A 53 -12.80 -3.74 7.86
CA VAL A 53 -12.55 -3.22 6.50
C VAL A 53 -12.49 -1.68 6.49
N ARG A 54 -13.36 -1.00 7.25
CA ARG A 54 -13.28 0.46 7.39
C ARG A 54 -11.99 0.90 8.09
N ALA A 55 -11.55 0.18 9.12
CA ALA A 55 -10.30 0.46 9.80
C ALA A 55 -9.10 0.30 8.85
N VAL A 56 -9.11 -0.74 8.00
CA VAL A 56 -8.15 -0.91 6.90
C VAL A 56 -8.20 0.27 5.94
N GLY A 57 -9.40 0.75 5.60
CA GLY A 57 -9.56 1.94 4.74
C GLY A 57 -8.90 3.20 5.33
N PHE A 58 -9.10 3.48 6.62
CA PHE A 58 -8.43 4.61 7.27
C PHE A 58 -6.91 4.44 7.36
N ARG A 59 -6.43 3.21 7.57
CA ARG A 59 -4.99 2.90 7.51
C ARG A 59 -4.41 3.25 6.14
N ASP A 60 -5.10 2.90 5.07
CA ASP A 60 -4.67 3.14 3.70
C ASP A 60 -4.71 4.65 3.35
N LEU A 61 -5.69 5.39 3.85
CA LEU A 61 -5.70 6.86 3.78
C LEU A 61 -4.51 7.49 4.53
N GLY A 62 -4.20 6.99 5.72
CA GLY A 62 -3.04 7.42 6.49
C GLY A 62 -1.74 7.16 5.71
N LEU A 63 -1.57 5.95 5.18
CA LEU A 63 -0.42 5.59 4.35
C LEU A 63 -0.29 6.49 3.12
N ALA A 64 -1.38 6.71 2.38
CA ALA A 64 -1.40 7.62 1.25
C ALA A 64 -0.94 9.04 1.65
N SER A 65 -1.42 9.55 2.79
CA SER A 65 -1.03 10.88 3.29
C SER A 65 0.47 10.98 3.59
N TYR A 66 1.08 9.93 4.17
CA TYR A 66 2.52 9.87 4.41
C TYR A 66 3.30 9.84 3.09
N LEU A 67 2.88 9.02 2.12
CA LEU A 67 3.55 8.93 0.82
C LEU A 67 3.48 10.25 0.05
N PHE A 68 2.31 10.91 0.03
CA PHE A 68 2.13 12.23 -0.57
C PHE A 68 2.98 13.29 0.11
N GLY A 69 2.85 13.44 1.43
CA GLY A 69 3.54 14.47 2.20
C GLY A 69 5.06 14.37 2.08
N LEU A 70 5.61 13.16 2.20
CA LEU A 70 7.05 12.93 2.10
C LEU A 70 7.57 13.10 0.66
N THR A 71 6.76 12.78 -0.35
CA THR A 71 7.10 13.01 -1.75
C THR A 71 7.10 14.51 -2.08
N LEU A 72 6.09 15.26 -1.63
CA LEU A 72 6.03 16.73 -1.79
C LEU A 72 7.19 17.42 -1.07
N ALA A 73 7.52 16.98 0.14
CA ALA A 73 8.64 17.50 0.91
C ALA A 73 10.02 17.00 0.42
N GLN A 74 10.06 16.16 -0.63
CA GLN A 74 11.28 15.56 -1.19
C GLN A 74 12.12 14.78 -0.14
N GLN A 75 11.47 14.25 0.90
CA GLN A 75 12.10 13.52 2.01
C GLN A 75 12.28 12.02 1.68
N PHE A 76 13.09 11.72 0.66
CA PHE A 76 13.23 10.35 0.14
C PHE A 76 13.80 9.33 1.14
N ARG A 77 14.60 9.78 2.12
CA ARG A 77 15.09 8.90 3.20
C ARG A 77 13.95 8.46 4.12
N ALA A 78 13.14 9.40 4.58
CA ALA A 78 11.98 9.10 5.42
C ALA A 78 10.96 8.26 4.63
N LEU A 79 10.75 8.57 3.36
CA LEU A 79 9.89 7.81 2.46
C LEU A 79 10.34 6.34 2.35
N SER A 80 11.63 6.10 2.17
CA SER A 80 12.20 4.74 2.16
C SER A 80 11.91 3.99 3.47
N ILE A 81 12.09 4.64 4.62
CA ILE A 81 11.82 4.04 5.92
C ILE A 81 10.34 3.65 6.02
N VAL A 82 9.42 4.57 5.74
CA VAL A 82 7.97 4.30 5.77
C VAL A 82 7.62 3.14 4.84
N MET A 83 8.12 3.14 3.62
CA MET A 83 7.80 2.09 2.65
C MET A 83 8.33 0.72 3.06
N LEU A 84 9.55 0.64 3.57
CA LEU A 84 10.15 -0.64 4.00
C LEU A 84 9.52 -1.13 5.32
N SER A 85 9.20 -0.24 6.25
CA SER A 85 8.46 -0.60 7.48
C SER A 85 7.04 -1.08 7.18
N THR A 86 6.41 -0.54 6.13
CA THR A 86 5.07 -0.96 5.70
C THR A 86 5.03 -2.43 5.29
N LEU A 87 6.16 -3.05 4.90
CA LEU A 87 6.22 -4.47 4.54
C LEU A 87 5.76 -5.42 5.65
N ILE A 88 5.79 -4.98 6.90
CA ILE A 88 5.26 -5.74 8.04
C ILE A 88 3.78 -6.08 7.82
N ILE A 89 3.01 -5.17 7.24
CA ILE A 89 1.58 -5.33 7.02
C ILE A 89 1.28 -6.47 6.02
N PRO A 90 1.69 -6.40 4.74
CA PRO A 90 1.39 -7.47 3.80
C PRO A 90 2.08 -8.79 4.15
N ALA A 91 3.23 -8.76 4.83
CA ALA A 91 3.82 -9.99 5.37
C ALA A 91 2.93 -10.63 6.44
N GLY A 92 2.43 -9.83 7.40
CA GLY A 92 1.48 -10.27 8.40
C GLY A 92 0.19 -10.79 7.79
N ASP A 93 -0.37 -10.08 6.82
CA ASP A 93 -1.60 -10.47 6.12
C ASP A 93 -1.43 -11.84 5.43
N ILE A 94 -0.31 -12.07 4.74
CA ILE A 94 -0.01 -13.37 4.11
C ILE A 94 0.08 -14.49 5.16
N LEU A 95 0.73 -14.24 6.30
CA LEU A 95 0.83 -15.24 7.37
C LEU A 95 -0.52 -15.55 8.01
N LEU A 96 -1.38 -14.53 8.20
CA LEU A 96 -2.74 -14.70 8.71
C LEU A 96 -3.62 -15.48 7.73
N LEU A 97 -3.51 -15.18 6.43
CA LEU A 97 -4.19 -15.96 5.39
C LEU A 97 -3.74 -17.42 5.39
N ALA A 98 -2.44 -17.67 5.53
CA ALA A 98 -1.88 -19.03 5.61
C ALA A 98 -2.37 -19.81 6.84
N ALA A 99 -2.73 -19.11 7.92
CA ALA A 99 -3.32 -19.68 9.12
C ALA A 99 -4.86 -19.80 9.05
N SER A 100 -5.49 -19.36 7.95
CA SER A 100 -6.95 -19.38 7.78
C SER A 100 -7.40 -20.55 6.90
N ASP A 101 -8.52 -21.19 7.25
CA ASP A 101 -9.05 -22.35 6.51
C ASP A 101 -9.75 -21.99 5.17
N GLY A 102 -9.84 -20.70 4.83
CA GLY A 102 -10.65 -20.21 3.69
C GLY A 102 -9.90 -19.36 2.65
N ALA A 103 -8.57 -19.25 2.74
CA ALA A 103 -7.80 -18.39 1.84
C ALA A 103 -7.72 -18.94 0.42
N GLN A 104 -8.07 -18.10 -0.57
CA GLN A 104 -7.90 -18.41 -1.99
C GLN A 104 -6.60 -17.80 -2.55
N PRO A 105 -6.02 -18.36 -3.63
CA PRO A 105 -4.79 -17.83 -4.24
C PRO A 105 -4.84 -16.33 -4.56
N ILE A 106 -6.02 -15.81 -4.94
CA ILE A 106 -6.20 -14.40 -5.26
C ILE A 106 -5.98 -13.49 -4.04
N HIS A 107 -6.31 -13.94 -2.83
CA HIS A 107 -6.07 -13.17 -1.59
C HIS A 107 -4.57 -12.97 -1.39
N TYR A 108 -3.76 -14.02 -1.54
CA TYR A 108 -2.30 -13.92 -1.44
C TYR A 108 -1.69 -13.02 -2.51
N LEU A 109 -2.20 -13.07 -3.74
CA LEU A 109 -1.65 -12.33 -4.87
C LEU A 109 -1.68 -10.82 -4.62
N LEU A 110 -2.78 -10.30 -4.04
CA LEU A 110 -2.92 -8.88 -3.73
C LEU A 110 -1.87 -8.42 -2.71
N HIS A 111 -1.68 -9.18 -1.63
CA HIS A 111 -0.69 -8.86 -0.60
C HIS A 111 0.73 -8.99 -1.15
N ALA A 112 1.03 -10.04 -1.93
CA ALA A 112 2.33 -10.22 -2.56
C ALA A 112 2.67 -9.09 -3.55
N ALA A 113 1.71 -8.66 -4.36
CA ALA A 113 1.88 -7.52 -5.26
C ALA A 113 2.18 -6.23 -4.48
N SER A 114 1.42 -5.96 -3.43
CA SER A 114 1.67 -4.79 -2.57
C SER A 114 3.06 -4.85 -1.91
N PHE A 115 3.46 -6.02 -1.39
CA PHE A 115 4.77 -6.24 -0.79
C PHE A 115 5.89 -5.91 -1.76
N LEU A 116 5.83 -6.44 -2.99
CA LEU A 116 6.84 -6.20 -4.02
C LEU A 116 6.89 -4.73 -4.44
N CYS A 117 5.75 -4.06 -4.60
CA CYS A 117 5.67 -2.64 -4.91
C CYS A 117 6.35 -1.78 -3.83
N PHE A 118 6.05 -2.03 -2.55
CA PHE A 118 6.66 -1.30 -1.44
C PHE A 118 8.15 -1.60 -1.28
N ALA A 119 8.56 -2.86 -1.42
CA ALA A 119 9.95 -3.25 -1.33
C ALA A 119 10.78 -2.59 -2.45
N GLY A 120 10.33 -2.71 -3.71
CA GLY A 120 11.01 -2.13 -4.85
C GLY A 120 11.10 -0.60 -4.77
N SER A 121 9.99 0.06 -4.46
CA SER A 121 9.92 1.53 -4.37
C SER A 121 10.69 2.07 -3.17
N GLY A 122 10.62 1.40 -2.01
CA GLY A 122 11.37 1.77 -0.81
C GLY A 122 12.89 1.63 -0.99
N LEU A 123 13.33 0.56 -1.66
CA LEU A 123 14.74 0.39 -2.03
C LEU A 123 15.21 1.41 -3.06
N TRP A 124 14.34 1.77 -4.03
CA TRP A 124 14.64 2.82 -5.00
C TRP A 124 14.77 4.19 -4.31
N ALA A 125 13.82 4.54 -3.43
CA ALA A 125 13.87 5.77 -2.64
C ALA A 125 15.14 5.86 -1.77
N ARG A 126 15.57 4.73 -1.18
CA ARG A 126 16.84 4.65 -0.42
C ARG A 126 18.04 5.07 -1.26
N ARG A 127 18.14 4.49 -2.47
CA ARG A 127 19.25 4.79 -3.40
C ARG A 127 19.23 6.26 -3.84
N SER A 128 18.05 6.81 -4.10
CA SER A 128 17.90 8.22 -4.48
C SER A 128 18.22 9.19 -3.35
N ALA A 129 18.04 8.79 -2.09
CA ALA A 129 18.42 9.58 -0.92
C ALA A 129 19.94 9.57 -0.68
N SER A 130 20.64 8.47 -0.98
CA SER A 130 22.09 8.36 -0.84
C SER A 130 22.89 9.06 -1.95
N ALA A 131 22.24 9.41 -3.05
CA ALA A 131 22.86 10.09 -4.20
C ALA A 131 22.76 11.63 -4.14
N ARG A 132 22.17 12.18 -3.08
CA ARG A 132 22.07 13.61 -2.79
C ARG A 132 22.95 13.94 -1.58
#